data_AF-A0A3G8XH59-F1
#
_entry.id   AF-A0A3G8XH59-F1
#
_cell.length_a   1.000
_cell.length_b   1.000
_cell.length_c   1.000
_cell.angle_alpha   90.00
_cell.angle_beta   90.00
_cell.angle_gamma   90.00
#
_symmetry.space_group_name_H-M   'P 1'
#
loop_
_entity.id
_entity.type
_entity.pdbx_description
1 polymer ?
#
loop_
_entity_poly.entity_id
_entity_poly.type
_entity_poly.pdbx_seq_one_letter_code
_entity_poly.pdbx_strand_id
1 'polypeptide(L)'
;MKKKIAIALSLMTILICGWIIIDYVKYLDIASNKTDWYVMDAKHKISERTDINNYEKELLKNQIDQNRKNEKNISNIAFQTQIVAFVLIVIQLVLLVFIFLMPNKQKNMTVN
;
A
#
# COMPACT_ATOMS: atom_id res chain seq x y z
N MET A 1 -28.55 15.31 13.42
CA MET A 1 -27.84 15.65 12.15
C MET A 1 -26.32 15.42 12.25
N LYS A 2 -25.62 16.05 13.21
CA LYS A 2 -24.14 15.92 13.37
C LYS A 2 -23.61 14.47 13.37
N LYS A 3 -24.24 13.56 14.13
CA LYS A 3 -23.87 12.12 14.13
C LYS A 3 -24.03 11.45 12.76
N LYS A 4 -25.10 11.75 12.02
CA LYS A 4 -25.33 11.18 10.68
C LYS A 4 -24.26 11.63 9.69
N ILE A 5 -23.86 12.91 9.78
CA ILE A 5 -22.76 13.47 8.96
C ILE A 5 -21.44 12.78 9.30
N ALA A 6 -21.13 12.60 10.59
CA ALA A 6 -19.91 11.92 11.02
C ALA A 6 -19.84 10.46 10.55
N ILE A 7 -20.96 9.73 10.61
CA ILE A 7 -21.06 8.35 10.11
C ILE A 7 -20.86 8.31 8.59
N ALA A 8 -21.50 9.21 7.84
CA ALA A 8 -21.36 9.28 6.39
C ALA A 8 -19.91 9.58 5.97
N LEU A 9 -19.25 10.54 6.63
CA LEU A 9 -17.85 10.88 6.37
C LEU A 9 -16.94 9.68 6.67
N SER A 10 -17.21 8.99 7.78
CA SER A 10 -16.49 7.81 8.20
C SER A 10 -16.54 6.67 7.17
N LEU A 11 -17.74 6.38 6.66
CA LEU A 11 -17.94 5.37 5.63
C LEU A 11 -17.21 5.73 4.34
N MET A 12 -17.28 7.00 3.91
CA MET A 12 -16.55 7.47 2.73
C MET A 12 -15.04 7.28 2.87
N THR A 13 -14.47 7.63 4.03
CA THR A 13 -13.04 7.46 4.28
C THR A 13 -12.62 5.99 4.25
N ILE A 14 -13.42 5.10 4.84
CA ILE A 14 -13.16 3.65 4.83
C ILE A 14 -13.18 3.10 3.39
N LEU A 15 -14.15 3.52 2.57
CA LEU A 15 -14.26 3.11 1.17
C LEU A 15 -13.05 3.58 0.35
N ILE A 16 -12.63 4.83 0.51
CA ILE A 16 -11.44 5.38 -0.16
C ILE A 16 -10.19 4.62 0.26
N CYS A 17 -10.00 4.37 1.56
CA CYS A 17 -8.84 3.61 2.05
C CYS A 17 -8.86 2.16 1.54
N GLY A 18 -10.03 1.52 1.49
CA GLY A 18 -10.18 0.18 0.92
C GLY A 18 -9.82 0.14 -0.56
N TRP A 19 -10.25 1.14 -1.34
CA TRP A 19 -9.89 1.26 -2.76
C TRP A 19 -8.38 1.45 -2.96
N ILE A 20 -7.75 2.33 -2.17
CA ILE A 20 -6.30 2.54 -2.17
C ILE A 20 -5.56 1.24 -1.87
N ILE A 21 -5.98 0.47 -0.86
CA ILE A 21 -5.33 -0.79 -0.53
C ILE A 21 -5.35 -1.75 -1.73
N ILE A 22 -6.51 -1.94 -2.36
CA ILE A 22 -6.67 -2.85 -3.51
C ILE A 22 -5.77 -2.42 -4.68
N ASP A 23 -5.73 -1.13 -4.99
CA ASP A 23 -4.92 -0.63 -6.09
C ASP A 23 -3.42 -0.83 -5.82
N TYR A 24 -2.99 -0.58 -4.58
CA TYR A 24 -1.59 -0.69 -4.17
C TYR A 24 -1.09 -2.12 -3.96
N VAL A 25 -1.98 -3.11 -3.81
CA VAL A 25 -1.60 -4.54 -3.68
C VAL A 25 -0.81 -5.02 -4.90
N LYS A 26 -1.09 -4.49 -6.10
CA LYS A 26 -0.39 -4.88 -7.33
C LYS A 26 1.09 -4.49 -7.34
N TYR A 27 1.47 -3.50 -6.53
CA TYR A 27 2.85 -3.02 -6.43
C TYR A 27 3.64 -3.67 -5.29
N LEU A 28 3.01 -4.51 -4.47
CA LEU A 28 3.70 -5.26 -3.44
C LEU A 28 4.52 -6.40 -4.07
N ASP A 29 5.83 -6.37 -3.85
CA ASP A 29 6.72 -7.47 -4.18
C ASP A 29 6.68 -8.55 -3.08
N ILE A 30 5.54 -9.24 -2.98
CA ILE A 30 5.26 -10.30 -1.97
C ILE A 30 6.21 -11.51 -2.12
N ALA A 31 6.82 -11.68 -3.30
CA ALA A 31 7.69 -12.83 -3.62
C ALA A 31 9.15 -12.44 -3.84
N SER A 32 9.69 -11.47 -3.07
CA SER A 32 11.07 -10.95 -3.18
C SER A 32 12.15 -12.02 -3.39
N ASN A 33 12.03 -13.21 -2.79
CA ASN A 33 12.99 -14.30 -2.95
C ASN A 33 13.04 -14.86 -4.38
N LYS A 34 11.87 -15.01 -5.02
CA LYS A 34 11.78 -15.51 -6.40
C LYS A 34 12.29 -14.46 -7.38
N THR A 35 11.94 -13.20 -7.16
CA THR A 35 12.40 -12.05 -7.96
C THR A 35 13.90 -11.83 -7.86
N ASP A 36 14.49 -11.99 -6.67
CA ASP A 36 15.94 -11.87 -6.48
C ASP A 36 16.72 -13.01 -7.17
N TRP A 37 16.18 -14.24 -7.19
CA TRP A 37 16.78 -15.34 -7.96
C TRP A 37 16.76 -15.08 -9.47
N TYR A 38 15.64 -14.56 -10.01
CA TYR A 38 15.57 -14.19 -11.44
C TYR A 38 16.56 -13.09 -11.80
N VAL A 39 16.77 -12.10 -10.93
CA VAL A 39 17.77 -11.06 -11.11
C VAL A 39 19.19 -11.65 -11.14
N MET A 40 19.47 -12.60 -10.25
CA MET A 40 20.77 -13.28 -10.22
C MET A 40 21.01 -14.11 -11.48
N ASP A 41 20.00 -14.87 -11.93
CA ASP A 41 20.05 -15.66 -13.18
C ASP A 41 20.27 -14.75 -14.41
N ALA A 42 19.57 -13.62 -14.49
CA ALA A 42 19.74 -12.65 -15.58
C ALA A 42 21.17 -12.08 -15.61
N LYS A 43 21.74 -11.74 -14.44
CA LYS A 43 23.14 -11.27 -14.34
C LYS A 43 24.13 -12.38 -14.73
N HIS A 44 23.83 -13.63 -14.39
CA HIS A 44 24.65 -14.77 -14.73
C HIS A 44 24.70 -15.01 -16.24
N LYS A 45 23.54 -14.99 -16.91
CA LYS A 45 23.44 -15.06 -18.38
C LYS A 45 24.24 -13.97 -19.07
N ILE A 46 24.25 -12.74 -18.55
CA ILE A 46 25.07 -11.65 -19.10
C ILE A 46 26.57 -11.91 -18.93
N SER A 47 27.02 -12.52 -17.83
CA SER A 47 28.43 -12.89 -17.69
C SER A 47 28.87 -13.93 -18.72
N GLU A 48 28.03 -14.91 -19.03
CA GLU A 48 28.34 -16.02 -19.93
C GLU A 48 28.37 -15.64 -21.40
N ARG A 49 27.70 -14.53 -21.77
CA ARG A 49 27.70 -14.00 -23.14
C ARG A 49 29.12 -13.71 -23.62
N THR A 50 29.51 -14.25 -24.75
CA THR A 50 30.84 -14.00 -25.36
C THR A 50 30.80 -12.96 -26.47
N ASP A 51 29.60 -12.54 -26.87
CA ASP A 51 29.35 -11.61 -27.98
C ASP A 51 29.49 -10.13 -27.61
N ILE A 52 29.59 -9.83 -26.32
CA ILE A 52 29.66 -8.45 -25.78
C ILE A 52 30.92 -8.24 -24.94
N ASN A 53 31.43 -7.01 -24.96
CA ASN A 53 32.63 -6.64 -24.22
C ASN A 53 32.34 -6.52 -22.70
N ASN A 54 33.41 -6.46 -21.90
CA ASN A 54 33.26 -6.48 -20.44
C ASN A 54 32.57 -5.21 -19.90
N TYR A 55 32.76 -4.06 -20.58
CA TYR A 55 32.11 -2.80 -20.22
C TYR A 55 30.58 -2.87 -20.45
N GLU A 56 30.14 -3.41 -21.57
CA GLU A 56 28.73 -3.65 -21.89
C GLU A 56 28.09 -4.62 -20.89
N LYS A 57 28.82 -5.67 -20.49
CA LYS A 57 28.34 -6.58 -19.44
C LYS A 57 28.10 -5.86 -18.12
N GLU A 58 29.01 -5.00 -17.70
CA GLU A 58 28.84 -4.20 -16.47
C GLU A 58 27.69 -3.21 -16.60
N LEU A 59 27.54 -2.54 -17.74
CA LEU A 59 26.43 -1.63 -18.00
C LEU A 59 25.08 -2.35 -17.86
N LEU A 60 24.92 -3.51 -18.49
CA LEU A 60 23.69 -4.31 -18.44
C LEU A 60 23.39 -4.83 -17.03
N LYS A 61 24.41 -5.30 -16.31
CA LYS A 61 24.26 -5.72 -14.89
C LYS A 61 23.83 -4.56 -14.00
N ASN A 62 24.41 -3.37 -14.20
CA ASN A 62 24.04 -2.16 -13.46
C ASN A 62 22.60 -1.73 -13.75
N GLN A 63 22.13 -1.83 -15.00
CA GLN A 63 20.74 -1.54 -15.35
C GLN A 63 19.77 -2.49 -14.63
N ILE A 64 20.09 -3.79 -14.57
CA ILE A 64 19.29 -4.77 -13.81
C ILE A 64 19.26 -4.40 -12.32
N ASP A 65 20.40 -4.05 -11.73
CA ASP A 65 20.47 -3.68 -10.32
C ASP A 65 19.69 -2.39 -10.03
N GLN A 66 19.73 -1.40 -10.94
CA GLN A 66 18.95 -0.16 -10.84
C GLN A 66 17.45 -0.43 -10.94
N ASN A 67 17.02 -1.24 -11.91
CA ASN A 67 15.61 -1.62 -12.06
C ASN A 67 15.11 -2.34 -10.81
N ARG A 68 15.91 -3.29 -10.28
CA ARG A 68 15.54 -4.02 -9.06
C ARG A 68 15.45 -3.11 -7.83
N LYS A 69 16.36 -2.16 -7.68
CA LYS A 69 16.28 -1.14 -6.61
C LYS A 69 15.04 -0.28 -6.75
N ASN A 70 14.68 0.12 -7.96
CA ASN A 70 13.49 0.93 -8.21
C ASN A 70 12.21 0.15 -7.85
N GLU A 71 12.09 -1.11 -8.28
CA GLU A 71 10.97 -1.98 -7.92
C GLU A 71 10.86 -2.16 -6.40
N LYS A 72 11.98 -2.42 -5.71
CA LYS A 72 12.01 -2.52 -4.25
C LYS A 72 11.53 -1.23 -3.58
N ASN A 73 11.93 -0.07 -4.11
CA ASN A 73 11.49 1.22 -3.59
C ASN A 73 9.99 1.44 -3.78
N ILE A 74 9.46 1.17 -4.97
CA ILE A 74 8.02 1.27 -5.28
C ILE A 74 7.23 0.33 -4.37
N SER A 75 7.69 -0.92 -4.20
CA SER A 75 7.05 -1.88 -3.30
C SER A 75 7.08 -1.41 -1.84
N ASN A 76 8.17 -0.82 -1.38
CA ASN A 76 8.27 -0.32 -0.01
C ASN A 76 7.33 0.86 0.23
N ILE A 77 7.23 1.78 -0.73
CA ILE A 77 6.26 2.88 -0.69
C ILE A 77 4.84 2.32 -0.65
N ALA A 78 4.51 1.37 -1.53
CA ALA A 78 3.20 0.73 -1.56
C ALA A 78 2.85 0.06 -0.22
N PHE A 79 3.80 -0.65 0.38
CA PHE A 79 3.64 -1.27 1.69
C PHE A 79 3.41 -0.23 2.81
N GLN A 80 4.20 0.84 2.83
CA GLN A 80 4.00 1.94 3.78
C GLN A 80 2.63 2.60 3.62
N THR A 81 2.20 2.87 2.38
CA THR A 81 0.89 3.44 2.08
C THR A 81 -0.24 2.53 2.58
N GLN A 82 -0.11 1.21 2.39
CA GLN A 82 -1.09 0.25 2.91
C GLN A 82 -1.13 0.20 4.43
N ILE A 83 0.02 0.23 5.11
CA ILE A 83 0.05 0.29 6.58
C ILE A 83 -0.68 1.54 7.07
N VAL A 84 -0.40 2.71 6.48
CA VAL A 84 -1.06 3.96 6.85
C VAL A 84 -2.57 3.88 6.60
N ALA A 85 -2.99 3.37 5.44
CA ALA A 85 -4.40 3.18 5.12
C ALA A 85 -5.09 2.23 6.12
N PHE A 86 -4.43 1.15 6.53
CA PHE A 86 -4.94 0.22 7.52
C PHE A 86 -5.09 0.86 8.90
N VAL A 87 -4.09 1.63 9.35
CA VAL A 87 -4.14 2.38 10.61
C VAL A 87 -5.31 3.38 10.59
N LEU A 88 -5.51 4.10 9.48
CA LEU A 88 -6.63 5.03 9.32
C LEU A 88 -7.98 4.31 9.44
N ILE A 89 -8.14 3.14 8.81
CA ILE A 89 -9.35 2.33 8.94
C ILE A 89 -9.59 1.94 10.41
N VAL A 90 -8.56 1.48 11.12
CA VAL A 90 -8.68 1.10 12.54
C VAL A 90 -9.12 2.29 13.40
N ILE A 91 -8.50 3.46 13.24
CA ILE A 91 -8.91 4.69 13.94
C ILE A 91 -10.37 5.03 13.63
N GLN A 92 -10.76 4.90 12.37
CA GLN A 92 -12.11 5.23 11.91
C GLN A 92 -13.17 4.28 12.49
N LEU A 93 -12.86 3.00 12.63
CA LEU A 93 -13.70 2.02 13.33
C LEU A 93 -13.87 2.36 14.81
N VAL A 94 -12.79 2.72 15.49
CA VAL A 94 -12.84 3.16 16.90
C VAL A 94 -13.73 4.39 17.05
N LEU A 95 -13.58 5.39 16.18
CA LEU A 95 -14.44 6.58 16.17
C LEU A 95 -15.92 6.24 15.94
N LEU A 96 -16.23 5.28 15.06
CA LEU A 96 -17.60 4.81 14.85
C LEU A 96 -18.20 4.20 16.13
N VAL A 97 -17.43 3.39 16.84
CA VAL A 97 -17.86 2.81 18.13
C VAL A 97 -18.18 3.93 19.13
N PHE A 98 -17.30 4.93 19.25
CA PHE A 98 -17.56 6.09 20.13
C PHE A 98 -18.81 6.88 19.75
N ILE A 99 -19.03 7.12 18.45
CA ILE A 99 -20.23 7.82 17.96
C ILE A 99 -21.50 7.03 18.29
N PHE A 100 -21.43 5.71 18.21
CA PHE A 100 -22.55 4.81 18.50
C PHE A 100 -22.86 4.75 20.01
N LEU A 101 -21.83 4.69 20.85
CA LEU A 101 -21.97 4.69 22.31
C LEU A 101 -22.45 6.02 22.88
N MET A 102 -22.26 7.13 22.16
CA MET A 102 -22.77 8.42 22.60
C MET A 102 -24.31 8.36 22.70
N PRO A 103 -24.94 8.74 23.81
CA PRO A 103 -26.40 8.75 23.90
C PRO A 103 -26.98 9.73 22.89
N ASN A 104 -28.07 9.32 22.22
CA ASN A 104 -28.84 10.26 21.43
C ASN A 104 -29.55 11.19 22.41
N LYS A 105 -29.08 12.44 22.54
CA LYS A 105 -29.94 13.52 23.05
C LYS A 105 -31.03 13.78 22.01
N GLN A 106 -31.97 12.85 21.85
CA GLN A 106 -33.35 13.22 21.57
C GLN A 106 -33.86 13.80 22.88
N LYS A 107 -33.72 15.12 22.98
CA LYS A 107 -34.43 15.89 23.99
C LYS A 107 -35.92 15.68 23.66
N ASN A 108 -36.57 14.72 24.32
CA ASN A 108 -38.02 14.70 24.42
C ASN A 108 -38.40 15.94 25.23
N MET A 109 -38.50 17.07 24.54
CA MET A 109 -39.40 18.14 24.93
C MET A 109 -40.80 17.66 24.57
N THR A 110 -41.41 16.88 25.45
CA THR A 110 -42.86 16.85 25.60
C THR A 110 -43.15 17.47 26.95
N VAL A 111 -43.25 18.79 26.95
CA VAL A 111 -43.95 19.57 27.97
C VAL A 111 -45.40 19.62 27.51
N ASN A 112 -46.24 18.81 28.12
CA ASN A 112 -47.56 19.13 28.71
C ASN A 112 -48.27 17.83 29.07
#